data_AF-W1IRP7-F1
#
_entry.id   AF-W1IRP7-F1
#
_cell.length_a   1.000
_cell.length_b   1.000
_cell.length_c   1.000
_cell.angle_alpha   90.00
_cell.angle_beta   90.00
_cell.angle_gamma   90.00
#
_symmetry.space_group_name_H-M   'P 1'
#
loop_
_entity.id
_entity.type
_entity.pdbx_description
1 polymer ?
#
loop_
_entity_poly.entity_id
_entity_poly.type
_entity_poly.pdbx_seq_one_letter_code
_entity_poly.pdbx_strand_id
1 'polypeptide(L)'
;MGGFNPYGYVHNPSRFIDPFGLAGADCDDLITYRGDSRHPDEIFNDGFKPWGTSKDLYKHTLDAEDPPSYFISTTTSRGVAAEFGSSFYTEKDFVYAIKDKKGVGINVNEVLGQASPHAKEIEFAYPGGITSDKILGATPVNERGDFIGYSILNPNRYGKK
;
A
#
# COMPACT_ATOMS: atom_id res chain seq x y z
N MET A 1 28.21 -3.66 -35.38
CA MET A 1 27.77 -2.33 -34.90
C MET A 1 26.27 -2.23 -35.13
N GLY A 2 25.49 -2.10 -34.05
CA GLY A 2 24.04 -1.94 -34.06
C GLY A 2 23.63 -1.40 -32.69
N GLY A 3 22.88 -0.30 -32.69
CA GLY A 3 22.93 0.74 -31.66
C GLY A 3 22.32 0.36 -30.31
N PHE A 4 22.98 0.87 -29.26
CA PHE A 4 22.49 0.92 -27.90
C PHE A 4 21.19 1.74 -27.89
N ASN A 5 20.07 1.12 -27.55
CA ASN A 5 18.79 1.79 -27.40
C ASN A 5 18.79 2.51 -26.03
N PRO A 6 18.85 3.85 -25.94
CA PRO A 6 18.99 4.56 -24.67
C PRO A 6 17.67 4.59 -23.86
N TYR A 7 16.59 3.99 -24.36
CA TYR A 7 15.32 3.85 -23.64
C TYR A 7 15.23 2.56 -22.81
N GLY A 8 16.37 1.94 -22.47
CA GLY A 8 16.40 0.98 -21.39
C GLY A 8 15.85 1.65 -20.14
N TYR A 9 14.72 1.14 -19.63
CA TYR A 9 14.12 1.59 -18.37
C TYR A 9 15.23 1.79 -17.34
N VAL A 10 15.27 2.98 -16.74
CA VAL A 10 16.30 3.33 -15.77
C VAL A 10 16.21 2.33 -14.64
N HIS A 11 17.19 1.43 -14.56
CA HIS A 11 17.44 0.64 -13.37
C HIS A 11 17.83 1.64 -12.28
N ASN A 12 16.84 2.00 -11.45
CA ASN A 12 16.96 2.84 -10.26
C ASN A 12 17.16 4.35 -10.48
N PRO A 13 16.08 5.16 -10.59
CA PRO A 13 16.14 6.58 -10.28
C PRO A 13 15.53 6.80 -8.90
N SER A 14 16.33 7.28 -7.96
CA SER A 14 16.05 7.43 -6.53
C SER A 14 14.92 8.43 -6.17
N ARG A 15 13.98 8.72 -7.08
CA ARG A 15 12.94 9.75 -6.95
C ARG A 15 11.60 9.45 -7.62
N PHE A 16 11.40 8.28 -8.24
CA PHE A 16 10.10 7.84 -8.74
C PHE A 16 9.70 6.54 -8.05
N ILE A 17 8.58 6.56 -7.31
CA ILE A 17 7.96 5.35 -6.79
C ILE A 17 7.46 4.58 -8.01
N ASP A 18 8.00 3.39 -8.30
CA ASP A 18 7.51 2.52 -9.37
C ASP A 18 6.09 2.05 -9.02
N PRO A 19 5.03 2.63 -9.63
CA PRO A 19 3.67 2.36 -9.23
C PRO A 19 3.19 0.98 -9.68
N PHE A 20 3.92 0.34 -10.58
CA PHE A 20 3.50 -0.88 -11.28
C PHE A 20 4.34 -2.10 -10.90
N GLY A 21 5.37 -1.95 -10.06
CA GLY A 21 6.27 -3.05 -9.70
C GLY A 21 6.96 -3.68 -10.91
N LEU A 22 7.15 -2.90 -11.98
CA LEU A 22 7.80 -3.34 -13.22
C LEU A 22 9.32 -3.41 -13.10
N ALA A 23 9.89 -2.86 -12.02
CA ALA A 23 11.28 -3.02 -11.65
C ALA A 23 11.58 -4.45 -11.15
N GLY A 24 11.57 -5.41 -12.07
CA GLY A 24 12.30 -6.67 -12.00
C GLY A 24 11.69 -7.78 -11.14
N ALA A 25 11.47 -8.94 -11.76
CA ALA A 25 11.13 -10.20 -11.10
C ALA A 25 12.16 -10.66 -10.04
N ASP A 26 13.35 -10.05 -10.04
CA ASP A 26 14.48 -10.33 -9.14
C ASP A 26 14.53 -9.43 -7.89
N CYS A 27 13.52 -8.59 -7.63
CA CYS A 27 13.44 -7.88 -6.35
C CYS A 27 12.70 -8.74 -5.31
N ASP A 28 13.31 -8.91 -4.14
CA ASP A 28 12.71 -9.54 -2.96
C ASP A 28 11.65 -8.66 -2.28
N ASP A 29 11.29 -7.55 -2.91
CA ASP A 29 10.38 -6.55 -2.37
C ASP A 29 8.96 -6.71 -2.93
N LEU A 30 7.97 -6.37 -2.11
CA LEU A 30 6.56 -6.27 -2.41
C LEU A 30 6.14 -4.81 -2.25
N ILE A 31 5.47 -4.27 -3.27
CA ILE A 31 4.83 -2.95 -3.21
C ILE A 31 3.33 -3.14 -3.06
N THR A 32 2.77 -2.55 -2.02
CA THR A 32 1.32 -2.47 -1.82
C THR A 32 0.89 -1.04 -1.55
N TYR A 33 -0.42 -0.82 -1.63
CA TYR A 33 -1.06 0.47 -1.49
C TYR A 33 -2.19 0.38 -0.47
N ARG A 34 -2.40 1.48 0.23
CA ARG A 34 -3.52 1.64 1.15
C ARG A 34 -4.14 3.02 0.98
N GLY A 35 -5.44 3.06 0.76
CA GLY A 35 -6.24 4.28 0.90
C GLY A 35 -6.49 4.56 2.37
N ASP A 36 -6.24 5.80 2.82
CA ASP A 36 -6.49 6.22 4.19
C ASP A 36 -6.69 7.75 4.24
N SER A 37 -7.63 8.21 5.07
CA SER A 37 -7.99 9.63 5.19
C SER A 37 -7.07 10.40 6.14
N ARG A 38 -6.30 9.69 6.98
CA ARG A 38 -5.35 10.31 7.90
C ARG A 38 -4.25 11.02 7.12
N HIS A 39 -3.80 12.17 7.65
CA HIS A 39 -2.81 13.01 6.99
C HIS A 39 -1.42 12.36 6.97
N PRO A 40 -0.60 12.59 5.93
CA PRO A 40 0.75 12.02 5.84
C PRO A 40 1.64 12.33 7.04
N ASP A 41 1.50 13.49 7.68
CA ASP A 41 2.27 13.83 8.88
C ASP A 41 2.01 12.86 10.04
N GLU A 42 0.78 12.37 10.20
CA GLU A 42 0.45 11.36 11.22
C GLU A 42 1.05 10.02 10.82
N ILE A 43 0.74 9.55 9.60
CA ILE A 43 1.10 8.22 9.14
C ILE A 43 2.61 8.05 8.95
N PHE A 44 3.32 9.10 8.54
CA PHE A 44 4.77 9.08 8.45
C PHE A 44 5.44 9.07 9.82
N ASN A 45 4.78 9.53 10.89
CA ASN A 45 5.36 9.43 12.23
C ASN A 45 5.03 8.08 12.87
N ASP A 46 3.78 7.66 12.78
CA ASP A 46 3.26 6.53 13.57
C ASP A 46 3.24 5.21 12.83
N GLY A 47 3.23 5.24 11.49
CA GLY A 47 2.87 4.10 10.66
C GLY A 47 1.37 3.75 10.75
N PHE A 48 1.01 2.57 10.27
CA PHE A 48 -0.33 2.02 10.40
C PHE A 48 -0.39 1.06 11.58
N LYS A 49 -1.27 1.34 12.53
CA LYS A 49 -1.51 0.51 13.72
C LYS A 49 -2.79 -0.31 13.54
N PRO A 50 -2.78 -1.61 13.91
CA PRO A 50 -3.97 -2.45 13.83
C PRO A 50 -5.04 -1.99 14.84
N TRP A 51 -6.29 -2.33 14.57
CA TRP A 51 -7.42 -2.03 15.47
C TRP A 51 -7.36 -2.84 16.77
N GLY A 52 -6.77 -4.03 16.74
CA GLY A 52 -6.58 -4.86 17.93
C GLY A 52 -5.67 -6.05 17.71
N THR A 53 -6.05 -7.20 18.29
CA THR A 53 -5.21 -8.40 18.37
C THR A 53 -5.86 -9.63 17.76
N SER A 54 -7.04 -9.51 17.14
CA SER A 54 -7.69 -10.65 16.48
C SER A 54 -6.88 -11.10 15.28
N LYS A 55 -6.45 -12.36 15.29
CA LYS A 55 -5.70 -12.99 14.18
C LYS A 55 -6.58 -13.79 13.24
N ASP A 56 -7.90 -13.63 13.33
CA ASP A 56 -8.86 -14.27 12.43
C ASP A 56 -8.88 -13.52 11.09
N LEU A 57 -8.14 -14.07 10.12
CA LEU A 57 -8.00 -13.45 8.80
C LEU A 57 -9.33 -13.39 8.05
N TYR A 58 -10.21 -14.38 8.22
CA TYR A 58 -11.51 -14.37 7.56
C TYR A 58 -12.39 -13.25 8.10
N LYS A 59 -12.49 -13.11 9.43
CA LYS A 59 -13.24 -12.00 10.03
C LYS A 59 -12.67 -10.65 9.63
N HIS A 60 -11.35 -10.51 9.57
CA HIS A 60 -10.70 -9.29 9.10
C HIS A 60 -11.19 -8.83 7.71
N THR A 61 -11.41 -9.78 6.78
CA THR A 61 -11.89 -9.48 5.43
C THR A 61 -13.38 -9.11 5.36
N LEU A 62 -14.14 -9.41 6.41
CA LEU A 62 -15.56 -9.07 6.51
C LEU A 62 -15.75 -7.74 7.24
N ASP A 63 -15.11 -7.61 8.40
CA ASP A 63 -15.13 -6.44 9.26
C ASP A 63 -13.84 -6.43 10.10
N ALA A 64 -13.00 -5.42 9.90
CA ALA A 64 -11.75 -5.29 10.63
C ALA A 64 -11.93 -4.74 12.06
N GLU A 65 -13.11 -4.22 12.39
CA GLU A 65 -13.42 -3.65 13.71
C GLU A 65 -14.13 -4.65 14.63
N ASP A 66 -14.80 -5.67 14.10
CA ASP A 66 -15.47 -6.71 14.90
C ASP A 66 -15.09 -8.16 14.52
N PRO A 67 -14.21 -8.82 15.31
CA PRO A 67 -13.44 -8.27 16.41
C PRO A 67 -12.26 -7.42 15.91
N PRO A 68 -11.74 -6.47 16.72
CA PRO A 68 -10.66 -5.59 16.31
C PRO A 68 -9.43 -6.35 15.78
N SER A 69 -9.16 -6.16 14.50
CA SER A 69 -8.20 -6.96 13.71
C SER A 69 -6.75 -6.62 14.05
N TYR A 70 -5.91 -7.65 14.02
CA TYR A 70 -4.45 -7.57 14.08
C TYR A 70 -3.80 -7.17 12.75
N PHE A 71 -4.58 -7.12 11.67
CA PHE A 71 -4.09 -6.94 10.32
C PHE A 71 -4.39 -5.54 9.76
N ILE A 72 -3.52 -5.07 8.86
CA ILE A 72 -3.75 -3.89 8.02
C ILE A 72 -3.99 -4.32 6.58
N SER A 73 -5.16 -3.99 6.03
CA SER A 73 -5.49 -4.24 4.63
C SER A 73 -4.70 -3.32 3.70
N THR A 74 -4.12 -3.92 2.68
CA THR A 74 -3.43 -3.26 1.57
C THR A 74 -3.75 -3.98 0.26
N THR A 75 -3.46 -3.39 -0.89
CA THR A 75 -3.66 -4.03 -2.20
C THR A 75 -2.46 -3.75 -3.11
N THR A 76 -2.22 -4.62 -4.10
CA THR A 76 -1.23 -4.32 -5.15
C THR A 76 -1.77 -3.37 -6.21
N SER A 77 -3.09 -3.15 -6.26
CA SER A 77 -3.73 -2.23 -7.20
C SER A 77 -3.85 -0.84 -6.62
N ARG A 78 -3.04 0.08 -7.16
CA ARG A 78 -3.10 1.50 -6.80
C ARG A 78 -4.48 2.12 -7.03
N GLY A 79 -5.22 1.71 -8.07
CA GLY A 79 -6.58 2.19 -8.35
C GLY A 79 -7.60 1.70 -7.33
N VAL A 80 -7.50 0.44 -6.93
CA VAL A 80 -8.36 -0.14 -5.86
C VAL A 80 -8.11 0.58 -4.54
N ALA A 81 -6.84 0.87 -4.22
CA ALA A 81 -6.51 1.67 -3.04
C ALA A 81 -7.09 3.09 -3.09
N ALA A 82 -7.18 3.70 -4.28
CA ALA A 82 -7.80 5.01 -4.45
C ALA A 82 -9.33 4.96 -4.27
N GLU A 83 -9.98 3.92 -4.80
CA GLU A 83 -11.43 3.69 -4.62
C GLU A 83 -11.79 3.49 -3.15
N PHE A 84 -11.02 2.68 -2.42
CA PHE A 84 -11.17 2.52 -0.97
C PHE A 84 -10.87 3.80 -0.19
N GLY A 85 -9.84 4.54 -0.62
CA GLY A 85 -9.54 5.86 -0.05
C GLY A 85 -10.74 6.79 -0.17
N SER A 86 -11.37 6.85 -1.35
CA SER A 86 -12.45 7.78 -1.67
C SER A 86 -13.83 7.46 -1.08
N SER A 87 -14.01 6.31 -0.41
CA SER A 87 -15.31 5.73 -0.06
C SER A 87 -16.14 6.48 1.01
N PHE A 88 -15.75 7.69 1.43
CA PHE A 88 -16.52 8.48 2.40
C PHE A 88 -16.86 9.91 1.97
N TYR A 89 -16.69 10.30 0.70
CA TYR A 89 -16.96 11.68 0.24
C TYR A 89 -16.33 12.73 1.17
N THR A 90 -15.19 12.39 1.77
CA THR A 90 -14.39 13.30 2.58
C THR A 90 -13.42 14.02 1.66
N GLU A 91 -13.25 15.32 1.86
CA GLU A 91 -12.67 16.21 0.85
C GLU A 91 -11.22 15.87 0.43
N LYS A 92 -10.49 15.03 1.19
CA LYS A 92 -9.08 14.67 0.93
C LYS A 92 -8.72 13.30 1.50
N ASP A 93 -8.53 12.31 0.63
CA ASP A 93 -7.97 11.02 1.00
C ASP A 93 -6.56 10.85 0.40
N PHE A 94 -5.79 9.91 0.94
CA PHE A 94 -4.43 9.64 0.48
C PHE A 94 -4.27 8.17 0.13
N VAL A 95 -3.51 7.90 -0.93
CA VAL A 95 -3.00 6.56 -1.20
C VAL A 95 -1.54 6.51 -0.79
N TYR A 96 -1.28 5.68 0.22
CA TYR A 96 0.05 5.41 0.74
C TYR A 96 0.69 4.27 -0.03
N ALA A 97 1.92 4.47 -0.51
CA ALA A 97 2.72 3.43 -1.11
C ALA A 97 3.62 2.80 -0.04
N ILE A 98 3.53 1.48 0.09
CA ILE A 98 4.23 0.69 1.10
C ILE A 98 5.19 -0.25 0.38
N LYS A 99 6.42 -0.33 0.87
CA LYS A 99 7.45 -1.23 0.38
C LYS A 99 7.95 -2.09 1.52
N ASP A 100 7.76 -3.40 1.40
CA ASP A 100 8.33 -4.37 2.32
C ASP A 100 8.89 -5.59 1.59
N LYS A 101 9.43 -6.56 2.31
CA LYS A 101 9.86 -7.83 1.72
C LYS A 101 8.66 -8.70 1.36
N LYS A 102 8.80 -9.49 0.30
CA LYS A 102 7.85 -10.55 -0.03
C LYS A 102 7.69 -11.52 1.15
N GLY A 103 6.47 -12.00 1.36
CA GLY A 103 6.13 -12.92 2.46
C GLY A 103 5.83 -12.26 3.80
N VAL A 104 6.02 -10.94 3.96
CA VAL A 104 5.55 -10.20 5.15
C VAL A 104 4.04 -9.98 5.09
N GLY A 105 3.53 -9.47 3.97
CA GLY A 105 2.10 -9.37 3.72
C GLY A 105 1.52 -10.73 3.33
N ILE A 106 0.37 -11.07 3.89
CA ILE A 106 -0.35 -12.32 3.61
C ILE A 106 -1.29 -12.08 2.44
N ASN A 107 -1.13 -12.83 1.34
CA ASN A 107 -2.09 -12.81 0.23
C ASN A 107 -3.40 -13.49 0.68
N VAL A 108 -4.46 -12.70 0.84
CA VAL A 108 -5.74 -13.15 1.39
C VAL A 108 -6.37 -14.22 0.51
N ASN A 109 -6.29 -14.05 -0.81
CA ASN A 109 -6.89 -14.99 -1.77
C ASN A 109 -6.19 -16.34 -1.77
N GLU A 110 -4.87 -16.37 -1.55
CA GLU A 110 -4.12 -17.62 -1.43
C GLU A 110 -4.50 -18.40 -0.17
N VAL A 111 -4.79 -17.70 0.94
CA VAL A 111 -5.12 -18.34 2.22
C VAL A 111 -6.59 -18.76 2.29
N LEU A 112 -7.52 -17.89 1.85
CA LEU A 112 -8.96 -18.14 1.99
C LEU A 112 -9.58 -18.84 0.77
N GLY A 113 -8.92 -18.80 -0.39
CA GLY A 113 -9.41 -19.44 -1.61
C GLY A 113 -10.84 -19.00 -1.95
N GLN A 114 -11.76 -19.98 -2.07
CA GLN A 114 -13.17 -19.73 -2.37
C GLN A 114 -13.93 -18.98 -1.25
N ALA A 115 -13.39 -18.94 -0.03
CA ALA A 115 -13.99 -18.21 1.07
C ALA A 115 -13.64 -16.70 1.04
N SER A 116 -12.78 -16.24 0.13
CA SER A 116 -12.44 -14.82 0.01
C SER A 116 -13.65 -14.02 -0.45
N PRO A 117 -14.18 -13.10 0.38
CA PRO A 117 -15.35 -12.29 0.02
C PRO A 117 -15.08 -11.35 -1.17
N HIS A 118 -13.81 -10.98 -1.37
CA HIS A 118 -13.38 -9.95 -2.32
C HIS A 118 -12.24 -10.44 -3.25
N ALA A 119 -12.42 -11.59 -3.89
CA ALA A 119 -11.38 -12.24 -4.71
C ALA A 119 -10.75 -11.35 -5.81
N LYS A 120 -11.44 -10.29 -6.26
CA LYS A 120 -10.95 -9.38 -7.31
C LYS A 120 -9.97 -8.30 -6.80
N GLU A 121 -9.93 -8.03 -5.51
CA GLU A 121 -9.26 -6.84 -4.96
C GLU A 121 -7.77 -7.05 -4.65
N ILE A 122 -7.27 -8.28 -4.83
CA ILE A 122 -5.87 -8.70 -4.61
C ILE A 122 -5.34 -8.12 -3.29
N GLU A 123 -6.06 -8.41 -2.22
CA GLU A 123 -5.78 -7.93 -0.87
C GLU A 123 -4.56 -8.65 -0.27
N PHE A 124 -3.71 -7.85 0.36
CA PHE A 124 -2.63 -8.28 1.23
C PHE A 124 -2.87 -7.76 2.65
N ALA A 125 -2.96 -8.67 3.61
CA ALA A 125 -3.11 -8.38 5.03
C ALA A 125 -1.74 -8.33 5.73
N TYR A 126 -1.37 -7.17 6.28
CA TYR A 126 -0.12 -6.99 7.01
C TYR A 126 -0.29 -7.25 8.51
N PRO A 127 0.37 -8.27 9.09
CA PRO A 127 0.23 -8.59 10.51
C PRO A 127 0.95 -7.58 11.41
N GLY A 128 0.28 -7.09 12.44
CA GLY A 128 0.89 -6.29 13.51
C GLY A 128 1.17 -4.83 13.16
N GLY A 129 0.61 -4.35 12.06
CA GLY A 129 0.80 -2.98 11.59
C GLY A 129 1.87 -2.85 10.52
N ILE A 130 2.12 -1.60 10.13
CA ILE A 130 3.12 -1.23 9.13
C ILE A 130 3.90 -0.04 9.68
N THR A 131 5.20 -0.21 9.88
CA THR A 131 6.05 0.85 10.45
C THR A 131 6.36 1.92 9.41
N SER A 132 6.61 3.15 9.88
CA SER A 132 6.87 4.30 9.00
C SER A 132 7.98 4.08 7.97
N ASP A 133 9.04 3.36 8.30
CA ASP A 133 10.17 3.09 7.38
C ASP A 133 9.77 2.28 6.14
N LYS A 134 8.63 1.59 6.19
CA LYS A 134 8.03 0.86 5.06
C LYS A 134 7.21 1.77 4.15
N ILE A 135 6.78 2.92 4.65
CA ILE A 135 5.92 3.86 3.92
C ILE A 135 6.82 4.75 3.06
N LEU A 136 6.72 4.61 1.74
CA LEU A 136 7.48 5.38 0.76
C LEU A 136 7.01 6.84 0.72
N GLY A 137 5.69 7.01 0.75
CA GLY A 137 5.05 8.32 0.58
C GLY A 137 3.55 8.18 0.40
N ALA A 138 2.90 9.32 0.21
CA ALA A 138 1.46 9.43 0.06
C ALA A 138 1.13 10.26 -1.17
N THR A 139 0.13 9.86 -1.95
CA THR A 139 -0.39 10.69 -3.05
C THR A 139 -1.83 11.07 -2.73
N PRO A 140 -2.19 12.37 -2.76
CA PRO A 140 -3.56 12.77 -2.51
C PRO A 140 -4.47 12.31 -3.65
N VAL A 141 -5.70 11.97 -3.30
CA VAL A 141 -6.78 11.67 -4.23
C VAL A 141 -7.96 12.58 -3.96
N ASN A 142 -8.75 12.87 -5.00
CA ASN A 142 -10.01 13.59 -4.86
C ASN A 142 -11.15 12.63 -4.45
N GLU A 143 -12.35 13.17 -4.24
CA GLU A 143 -13.57 12.42 -3.91
C GLU A 143 -13.99 11.37 -4.96
N ARG A 144 -13.43 11.43 -6.18
CA ARG A 144 -13.67 10.45 -7.25
C ARG A 144 -12.61 9.34 -7.30
N GLY A 145 -11.62 9.39 -6.41
CA GLY A 145 -10.46 8.51 -6.43
C GLY A 145 -9.41 8.89 -7.48
N ASP A 146 -9.52 10.05 -8.13
CA ASP A 146 -8.48 10.51 -9.05
C ASP A 146 -7.27 11.02 -8.27
N PHE A 147 -6.08 10.60 -8.66
CA PHE A 147 -4.83 11.14 -8.13
C PHE A 147 -4.66 12.61 -8.50
N ILE A 148 -4.46 13.46 -7.49
CA ILE A 148 -4.28 14.89 -7.66
C ILE A 148 -2.92 15.34 -7.09
N GLY A 149 -2.36 16.40 -7.66
CA GLY A 149 -1.10 16.98 -7.17
C GLY A 149 0.10 16.04 -7.28
N TYR A 150 1.03 16.15 -6.31
CA TYR A 150 2.28 15.41 -6.27
C TYR A 150 2.32 14.47 -5.06
N SER A 151 3.06 13.37 -5.19
CA SER A 151 3.35 12.49 -4.07
C SER A 151 4.24 13.17 -3.03
N ILE A 152 3.84 13.10 -1.77
CA ILE A 152 4.62 13.56 -0.62
C ILE A 152 5.49 12.37 -0.19
N LEU A 153 6.81 12.55 -0.24
CA LEU A 153 7.76 11.52 0.19
C LEU A 153 7.87 11.50 1.71
N ASN A 154 7.97 10.30 2.28
CA ASN A 154 8.14 10.15 3.73
C ASN A 154 9.53 10.61 4.18
N PRO A 155 9.66 11.75 4.90
CA PRO A 155 10.95 12.25 5.34
C PRO A 155 11.60 11.34 6.40
N ASN A 156 10.82 10.59 7.18
CA ASN A 156 11.35 9.69 8.20
C ASN A 156 12.04 8.46 7.60
N ARG A 157 11.74 8.15 6.33
CA ARG A 157 12.40 7.11 5.55
C ARG A 157 13.67 7.58 4.83
N TYR A 158 13.64 8.77 4.23
CA TYR A 158 14.73 9.27 3.38
C TYR A 158 15.63 10.32 4.03
N GLY A 159 15.22 10.90 5.16
CA GLY A 159 15.87 12.01 5.85
C GLY A 159 16.84 11.60 6.97
N LYS A 160 16.94 10.31 7.29
CA LYS A 160 17.96 9.80 8.22
C LYS A 160 19.31 9.75 7.51
N LYS A 161 20.17 10.72 7.79
CA LYS A 161 21.62 10.66 7.51
C LYS A 161 22.34 9.89 8.61
#